data_AF-A0AAJ7L786-F1
#
_entry.id   AF-A0AAJ7L786-F1
#
_cell.length_a   1.000
_cell.length_b   1.000
_cell.length_c   1.000
_cell.angle_alpha   90.00
_cell.angle_beta   90.00
_cell.angle_gamma   90.00
#
_symmetry.space_group_name_H-M   'P 1'
#
loop_
_entity.id
_entity.type
_entity.pdbx_description
1 polymer ?
#
loop_
_entity_poly.entity_id
_entity_poly.type
_entity_poly.pdbx_seq_one_letter_code
_entity_poly.pdbx_strand_id
1 'polypeptide(L)'
;MVFAAVCYGLGMILNGILMFVAVFHVIAFDELKCSYKNPIEQCRSLNVLILPEYVIHAVFTVLFLLAGEFLTVLINLPLDAFHLMKYMNRPVMSGPGIYDPTIILNANILNQAVREGWVKMAFYLLGFFYYLYGLVSSLM
;
A
#
# COMPACT_ATOMS: atom_id res chain seq x y z
N MET A 1 25.82 -9.56 -1.85
CA MET A 1 26.18 -8.36 -1.07
C MET A 1 25.80 -7.08 -1.82
N VAL A 2 26.46 -6.71 -2.92
CA VAL A 2 26.14 -5.47 -3.66
C VAL A 2 24.71 -5.46 -4.23
N PHE A 3 24.24 -6.58 -4.82
CA PHE A 3 22.88 -6.67 -5.35
C PHE A 3 21.81 -6.46 -4.28
N ALA A 4 21.95 -7.10 -3.11
CA ALA A 4 21.03 -6.93 -1.98
C ALA A 4 21.03 -5.48 -1.45
N ALA A 5 22.20 -4.84 -1.34
CA ALA A 5 22.29 -3.44 -0.94
C ALA A 5 21.56 -2.50 -1.91
N VAL A 6 21.68 -2.72 -3.22
CA VAL A 6 20.93 -1.96 -4.24
C VAL A 6 19.42 -2.21 -4.10
N CYS A 7 19.01 -3.46 -3.85
CA CYS A 7 17.60 -3.80 -3.62
C CYS A 7 17.03 -3.11 -2.38
N TYR A 8 17.75 -3.11 -1.25
CA TYR A 8 17.35 -2.41 -0.03
C TYR A 8 17.30 -0.89 -0.23
N GLY A 9 18.26 -0.30 -0.94
CA GLY A 9 18.25 1.13 -1.26
C GLY A 9 17.06 1.53 -2.14
N LEU A 10 16.79 0.77 -3.20
CA LEU A 10 15.64 0.99 -4.09
C LEU A 10 14.31 0.76 -3.35
N GLY A 11 14.22 -0.32 -2.55
CA GLY A 11 13.08 -0.63 -1.71
C GLY A 11 12.79 0.48 -0.69
N MET A 12 13.81 1.08 -0.09
CA MET A 12 13.67 2.21 0.83
C MET A 12 13.05 3.45 0.13
N ILE A 13 13.54 3.80 -1.06
CA ILE A 13 13.02 4.94 -1.83
C ILE A 13 11.56 4.70 -2.24
N LEU A 14 11.27 3.52 -2.79
CA LEU A 14 9.90 3.15 -3.20
C LEU A 14 8.95 3.12 -2.00
N ASN A 15 9.38 2.56 -0.87
CA ASN A 15 8.58 2.53 0.36
C ASN A 15 8.31 3.94 0.90
N GLY A 16 9.26 4.88 0.75
CA GLY A 16 9.03 6.29 1.06
C GLY A 16 7.94 6.93 0.19
N ILE A 17 7.93 6.62 -1.12
CA ILE A 17 6.86 7.07 -2.05
C ILE A 17 5.52 6.46 -1.65
N LEU A 18 5.48 5.16 -1.34
CA LEU A 18 4.27 4.45 -0.90
C LEU A 18 3.73 5.01 0.42
N MET A 19 4.61 5.39 1.35
CA MET A 19 4.21 6.04 2.60
C MET A 19 3.51 7.38 2.33
N PHE A 20 4.00 8.19 1.40
CA PHE A 20 3.33 9.43 1.01
C PHE A 20 1.94 9.15 0.42
N VAL A 21 1.83 8.18 -0.50
CA VAL A 21 0.54 7.73 -1.08
C VAL A 21 -0.43 7.26 0.01
N ALA A 22 0.04 6.50 1.00
CA ALA A 22 -0.77 6.03 2.12
C ALA A 22 -1.32 7.19 2.97
N VAL A 23 -0.53 8.26 3.16
CA VAL A 23 -0.98 9.47 3.86
C VAL A 23 -2.08 10.18 3.06
N PHE A 24 -1.94 10.34 1.73
CA PHE A 24 -3.04 10.87 0.90
C PHE A 24 -4.30 10.04 1.03
N HIS A 25 -4.16 8.72 1.10
CA HIS A 25 -5.29 7.80 1.24
C HIS A 25 -6.07 8.05 2.53
N VAL A 26 -5.37 8.22 3.65
CA VAL A 26 -5.99 8.52 4.95
C VAL A 26 -6.64 9.90 4.95
N ILE A 27 -5.96 10.92 4.42
CA ILE A 27 -6.52 12.28 4.34
C ILE A 27 -7.77 12.30 3.48
N ALA A 28 -7.77 11.64 2.31
CA ALA A 28 -8.93 11.61 1.43
C ALA A 28 -10.15 10.93 2.07
N PHE A 29 -9.95 9.89 2.89
CA PHE A 29 -11.05 9.28 3.65
C PHE A 29 -11.51 10.13 4.83
N ASP A 30 -10.60 10.86 5.48
CA ASP A 30 -10.97 11.82 6.51
C ASP A 30 -11.77 12.99 5.93
N GLU A 31 -11.38 13.49 4.75
CA GLU A 31 -12.15 14.48 3.98
C GLU A 31 -13.55 13.94 3.64
N LEU A 32 -13.66 12.70 3.16
CA LEU A 32 -14.96 12.06 2.89
C LEU A 32 -15.84 11.94 4.14
N LYS A 33 -15.25 11.81 5.33
CA LYS A 33 -15.96 11.73 6.62
C LYS A 33 -16.42 13.11 7.11
N CYS A 34 -15.60 14.14 6.90
CA CYS A 34 -15.81 15.49 7.44
C CYS A 34 -16.52 16.46 6.47
N SER A 35 -16.45 16.24 5.15
CA SER A 35 -17.02 17.14 4.14
C SER A 35 -17.44 16.39 2.87
N TYR A 36 -18.73 16.45 2.53
CA TYR A 36 -19.32 15.84 1.33
C TYR A 36 -18.91 16.60 0.04
N LYS A 37 -17.64 16.56 -0.35
CA LYS A 37 -17.27 16.69 -1.78
C LYS A 37 -17.84 15.48 -2.53
N ASN A 38 -18.04 15.60 -3.85
CA ASN A 38 -18.60 14.53 -4.68
C ASN A 38 -17.85 13.19 -4.42
N PRO A 39 -18.48 12.21 -3.74
CA PRO A 39 -17.82 10.98 -3.32
C PRO A 39 -17.35 10.16 -4.53
N ILE A 40 -18.05 10.31 -5.65
CA ILE A 40 -17.74 9.66 -6.93
C ILE A 40 -16.38 10.12 -7.47
N GLU A 41 -16.09 11.42 -7.43
CA GLU A 41 -14.83 11.96 -7.97
C GLU A 41 -13.64 11.59 -7.09
N GLN A 42 -13.83 11.62 -5.76
CA GLN A 42 -12.82 11.20 -4.79
C GLN A 42 -12.50 9.72 -4.95
N CYS A 43 -13.52 8.84 -5.00
CA CYS A 43 -13.30 7.42 -5.22
C CYS A 43 -12.60 7.15 -6.56
N ARG A 44 -12.98 7.85 -7.64
CA ARG A 44 -12.30 7.70 -8.94
C ARG A 44 -10.81 8.07 -8.86
N SER A 45 -10.48 9.18 -8.21
CA SER A 45 -9.10 9.63 -8.01
C SER A 45 -8.29 8.64 -7.17
N LEU A 46 -8.85 8.21 -6.02
CA LEU A 46 -8.22 7.27 -5.09
C LEU A 46 -7.93 5.93 -5.75
N ASN A 47 -8.85 5.50 -6.59
CA ASN A 47 -8.82 4.19 -7.18
C ASN A 47 -7.81 4.07 -8.35
N VAL A 48 -7.57 5.17 -9.07
CA VAL A 48 -6.44 5.27 -10.00
C VAL A 48 -5.10 5.20 -9.25
N LEU A 49 -5.04 5.67 -8.01
CA LEU A 49 -3.81 5.68 -7.20
C LEU A 49 -3.54 4.36 -6.47
N ILE A 50 -4.58 3.61 -6.08
CA ILE A 50 -4.39 2.38 -5.28
C ILE A 50 -3.88 1.19 -6.11
N LEU A 51 -4.23 1.13 -7.40
CA LEU A 51 -3.73 0.11 -8.33
C LEU A 51 -2.20 0.18 -8.50
N PRO A 52 -1.59 1.33 -8.83
CA PRO A 52 -0.14 1.43 -8.92
C PRO A 52 0.54 1.20 -7.56
N GLU A 53 -0.08 1.56 -6.43
CA GLU A 53 0.44 1.22 -5.10
C GLU A 53 0.67 -0.29 -4.96
N TYR A 54 -0.35 -1.10 -5.29
CA TYR A 54 -0.29 -2.56 -5.15
C TYR A 54 0.70 -3.19 -6.14
N VAL A 55 0.78 -2.65 -7.35
CA VAL A 55 1.74 -3.11 -8.35
C VAL A 55 3.17 -2.81 -7.91
N ILE A 56 3.43 -1.59 -7.44
CA ILE A 56 4.76 -1.21 -6.93
C ILE A 56 5.11 -2.10 -5.74
N HIS A 57 4.16 -2.33 -4.81
CA HIS A 57 4.36 -3.21 -3.65
C HIS A 57 4.71 -4.65 -4.09
N ALA A 58 3.92 -5.25 -4.97
CA ALA A 58 4.21 -6.61 -5.46
C ALA A 58 5.55 -6.70 -6.21
N VAL A 59 5.90 -5.69 -7.02
CA VAL A 59 7.14 -5.67 -7.80
C VAL A 59 8.38 -5.62 -6.90
N PHE A 60 8.40 -4.78 -5.87
CA PHE A 60 9.57 -4.72 -4.99
C PHE A 60 9.67 -5.97 -4.09
N THR A 61 8.54 -6.59 -3.68
CA THR A 61 8.56 -7.88 -2.96
C THR A 61 9.18 -8.99 -3.82
N VAL A 62 8.81 -9.07 -5.11
CA VAL A 62 9.43 -10.01 -6.05
C VAL A 62 10.92 -9.72 -6.25
N LEU A 63 11.30 -8.45 -6.29
CA LEU A 63 12.70 -8.04 -6.39
C LEU A 63 13.52 -8.48 -5.16
N PHE A 64 12.96 -8.41 -3.95
CA PHE A 64 13.59 -8.98 -2.74
C PHE A 64 13.66 -10.50 -2.74
N LEU A 65 12.69 -11.18 -3.35
CA LEU A 65 12.75 -12.63 -3.55
C LEU A 65 13.91 -13.02 -4.46
N LEU A 66 14.16 -12.26 -5.53
CA LEU A 66 15.31 -12.46 -6.43
C LEU A 66 16.64 -12.13 -5.74
N ALA A 67 16.64 -11.23 -4.76
CA ALA A 67 17.82 -10.91 -3.94
C ALA A 67 18.17 -12.01 -2.92
N GLY A 68 17.28 -13.00 -2.70
CA GLY A 68 17.48 -14.06 -1.71
C GLY A 68 17.15 -13.65 -0.28
N GLU A 69 16.49 -12.51 -0.08
CA GLU A 69 16.17 -11.93 1.24
C GLU A 69 14.82 -12.47 1.74
N PHE A 70 14.80 -13.76 2.10
CA PHE A 70 13.57 -14.46 2.49
C PHE A 70 12.84 -13.85 3.69
N LEU A 71 13.58 -13.29 4.66
CA LEU A 71 12.99 -12.68 5.85
C LEU A 71 12.23 -11.40 5.49
N THR A 72 12.77 -10.59 4.59
CA THR A 72 12.11 -9.39 4.07
C THR A 72 10.86 -9.73 3.28
N VAL A 73 10.92 -10.78 2.44
CA VAL A 73 9.75 -11.28 1.72
C VAL A 73 8.68 -11.74 2.69
N LEU A 74 9.05 -12.51 3.72
CA LEU A 74 8.11 -13.02 4.73
C LEU A 74 7.38 -11.90 5.48
N ILE A 75 8.04 -10.77 5.75
CA ILE A 75 7.41 -9.62 6.40
C ILE A 75 6.42 -8.91 5.47
N ASN A 76 6.71 -8.80 4.17
CA ASN A 76 5.83 -8.15 3.18
C ASN A 76 4.68 -9.03 2.68
N LEU A 77 4.86 -10.35 2.71
CA LEU A 77 3.90 -11.33 2.17
C LEU A 77 2.50 -11.24 2.79
N PRO A 78 2.30 -11.00 4.10
CA PRO A 78 0.97 -10.78 4.67
C PRO A 78 0.23 -9.59 4.06
N LEU A 79 0.94 -8.48 3.76
CA LEU A 79 0.34 -7.30 3.17
C LEU A 79 -0.01 -7.54 1.69
N ASP A 80 0.90 -8.17 0.95
CA ASP A 80 0.68 -8.55 -0.45
C ASP A 80 -0.47 -9.58 -0.59
N ALA A 81 -0.51 -10.58 0.28
CA ALA A 81 -1.61 -11.55 0.32
C ALA A 81 -2.95 -10.88 0.65
N PHE A 82 -2.95 -9.90 1.57
CA PHE A 82 -4.14 -9.11 1.86
C PHE A 82 -4.59 -8.28 0.65
N HIS A 83 -3.66 -7.63 -0.06
CA HIS A 83 -3.94 -6.90 -1.29
C HIS A 83 -4.52 -7.80 -2.38
N LEU A 84 -3.95 -9.00 -2.57
CA LEU A 84 -4.42 -9.97 -3.55
C LEU A 84 -5.80 -10.52 -3.20
N MET A 85 -6.03 -10.92 -1.94
CA MET A 85 -7.32 -11.38 -1.47
C MET A 85 -8.41 -10.31 -1.65
N LYS A 86 -8.07 -9.05 -1.35
CA LYS A 86 -8.97 -7.92 -1.54
C LYS A 86 -9.27 -7.65 -3.01
N TYR A 87 -8.28 -7.82 -3.88
CA TYR A 87 -8.46 -7.69 -5.33
C TYR A 87 -9.35 -8.82 -5.89
N MET A 88 -9.20 -10.05 -5.40
CA MET A 88 -10.01 -11.21 -5.83
C MET A 88 -11.46 -11.14 -5.32
N ASN A 89 -11.67 -10.69 -4.08
CA ASN A 89 -13.00 -10.59 -3.47
C ASN A 89 -13.71 -9.26 -3.79
N ARG A 90 -13.27 -8.53 -4.83
CA ARG A 90 -13.91 -7.28 -5.23
C ARG A 90 -15.31 -7.55 -5.80
N PRO A 91 -16.33 -6.74 -5.46
CA PRO A 91 -17.62 -6.82 -6.14
C PRO A 91 -17.44 -6.49 -7.63
N VAL A 92 -18.23 -7.15 -8.49
CA VAL A 92 -18.16 -6.95 -9.94
C VAL A 92 -18.61 -5.53 -10.26
N MET A 93 -17.68 -4.66 -10.65
CA MET A 93 -17.93 -3.28 -11.03
C MET A 93 -17.76 -3.08 -12.53
N SER A 94 -18.55 -2.18 -13.11
CA SER A 94 -18.48 -1.81 -14.53
C SER A 94 -17.21 -1.02 -14.91
N GLY A 95 -16.42 -0.57 -13.92
CA GLY A 95 -15.20 0.21 -14.12
C GLY A 95 -13.99 -0.41 -13.40
N PRO A 96 -12.76 -0.04 -13.79
CA PRO A 96 -11.56 -0.49 -13.10
C PRO A 96 -11.55 0.11 -11.69
N GLY A 97 -11.70 -0.72 -10.65
CA GLY A 97 -11.58 -0.24 -9.28
C GLY A 97 -11.82 -1.19 -8.11
N ILE A 98 -11.43 -0.75 -6.91
CA ILE A 98 -11.63 -1.46 -5.64
C ILE A 98 -12.77 -0.85 -4.80
N TYR A 99 -12.97 0.48 -4.86
CA TYR A 99 -13.95 1.19 -4.03
C TYR A 99 -15.18 1.62 -4.83
N ASP A 100 -16.37 1.21 -4.38
CA ASP A 100 -17.64 1.68 -4.93
C ASP A 100 -18.05 2.98 -4.23
N PRO A 101 -18.33 4.08 -4.95
CA PRO A 101 -18.84 5.30 -4.34
C PRO A 101 -20.20 5.09 -3.64
N THR A 102 -21.00 4.09 -4.03
CA THR A 102 -22.30 3.81 -3.39
C THR A 102 -22.16 3.02 -2.08
N ILE A 103 -21.16 2.14 -1.98
CA ILE A 103 -20.94 1.26 -0.82
C ILE A 103 -20.03 1.93 0.22
N ILE A 104 -19.04 2.71 -0.22
CA ILE A 104 -18.04 3.33 0.67
C ILE A 104 -18.63 4.40 1.61
N LEU A 105 -19.79 4.96 1.25
CA LEU A 105 -20.48 5.97 2.05
C LEU A 105 -21.13 5.38 3.31
N ASN A 106 -21.26 4.05 3.38
CA ASN A 106 -21.71 3.39 4.60
C ASN A 106 -20.66 3.58 5.71
N ALA A 107 -21.06 4.16 6.84
CA ALA A 107 -20.18 4.49 7.95
C ALA A 107 -19.33 3.31 8.46
N ASN A 108 -19.88 2.09 8.41
CA ASN A 108 -19.14 0.89 8.82
C ASN A 108 -17.99 0.56 7.86
N ILE A 109 -18.24 0.69 6.55
CA ILE A 109 -17.28 0.39 5.48
C ILE A 109 -16.23 1.50 5.41
N LEU A 110 -16.64 2.76 5.58
CA LEU A 110 -15.74 3.90 5.66
C LEU A 110 -14.78 3.78 6.84
N ASN A 111 -15.27 3.48 8.04
CA ASN A 111 -14.41 3.29 9.21
C ASN A 111 -13.46 2.10 9.04
N GLN A 112 -13.90 1.03 8.37
CA GLN A 112 -13.00 -0.08 8.03
C GLN A 112 -11.91 0.37 7.05
N ALA A 113 -12.25 1.09 5.98
CA ALA A 113 -11.30 1.57 4.98
C ALA A 113 -10.28 2.57 5.57
N VAL A 114 -10.72 3.46 6.47
CA VAL A 114 -9.84 4.35 7.25
C VAL A 114 -8.87 3.51 8.08
N ARG A 115 -9.37 2.54 8.85
CA ARG A 115 -8.53 1.66 9.68
C ARG A 115 -7.50 0.89 8.85
N GLU A 116 -7.88 0.39 7.68
CA GLU A 116 -6.97 -0.25 6.74
C GLU A 116 -5.86 0.71 6.26
N GLY A 117 -6.21 1.96 5.94
CA GLY A 117 -5.22 2.99 5.59
C GLY A 117 -4.20 3.26 6.71
N TRP A 118 -4.67 3.34 7.96
CA TRP A 118 -3.80 3.50 9.13
C TRP A 118 -2.87 2.29 9.36
N VAL A 119 -3.39 1.07 9.21
CA VAL A 119 -2.57 -0.15 9.35
C VAL A 119 -1.49 -0.20 8.26
N LYS A 120 -1.84 0.12 7.01
CA LYS A 120 -0.86 0.21 5.91
C LYS A 120 0.22 1.26 6.17
N MET A 121 -0.17 2.44 6.65
CA MET A 121 0.78 3.50 7.00
C MET A 121 1.76 3.03 8.08
N ALA A 122 1.27 2.40 9.15
CA ALA A 122 2.13 1.85 10.21
C ALA A 122 3.08 0.78 9.65
N PHE A 123 2.60 -0.07 8.75
CA PHE A 123 3.43 -1.08 8.09
C PHE A 123 4.53 -0.46 7.24
N TYR A 124 4.22 0.52 6.37
CA TYR A 124 5.23 1.21 5.56
C TYR A 124 6.25 1.97 6.43
N LEU A 125 5.81 2.56 7.55
CA LEU A 125 6.71 3.23 8.49
C LEU A 125 7.70 2.25 9.14
N LEU A 126 7.21 1.11 9.63
CA LEU A 126 8.07 0.07 10.20
C LEU A 126 9.00 -0.55 9.13
N GLY A 127 8.46 -0.78 7.92
CA GLY A 127 9.21 -1.24 6.77
C GLY A 127 10.34 -0.29 6.38
N PHE A 128 10.15 1.03 6.52
CA PHE A 128 11.20 2.01 6.23
C PHE A 128 12.43 1.83 7.11
N PHE A 129 12.24 1.71 8.43
CA PHE A 129 13.34 1.46 9.36
C PHE A 129 13.99 0.10 9.14
N TYR A 130 13.20 -0.91 8.79
CA TYR A 130 13.71 -2.25 8.48
C TYR A 130 14.57 -2.25 7.21
N TYR A 131 14.16 -1.56 6.13
CA TYR A 131 14.98 -1.44 4.91
C TYR A 131 16.25 -0.64 5.14
N LEU A 132 16.20 0.38 5.99
CA LEU A 132 17.40 1.11 6.41
C LEU A 132 18.39 0.18 7.14
N TYR A 133 17.90 -0.63 8.08
CA TYR A 133 18.72 -1.62 8.77
C TYR A 133 19.32 -2.65 7.80
N GLY A 134 18.51 -3.21 6.89
CA GLY A 134 18.96 -4.16 5.87
C GLY A 134 20.01 -3.57 4.92
N LEU A 135 19.86 -2.30 4.54
CA LEU A 135 20.84 -1.57 3.73
C LEU A 135 22.18 -1.46 4.45
N VAL A 136 22.18 -0.98 5.71
CA VAL A 136 23.40 -0.81 6.52
C VAL A 136 24.09 -2.16 6.74
N SER A 137 23.33 -3.20 7.09
CA SER A 137 23.86 -4.54 7.31
C SER A 137 24.41 -5.20 6.04
N SER A 138 23.93 -4.80 4.85
CA SER A 138 24.41 -5.33 3.56
C SER A 138 25.65 -4.59 3.04
N LEU A 139 25.93 -3.40 3.57
CA LEU A 139 27.07 -2.55 3.23
C LEU A 139 28.28 -2.78 4.14
N MET A 140 28.06 -3.30 5.35
CA MET A 140 29.09 -3.65 6.33
C MET A 140 29.63 -5.06 6.08
#